data_AF-A0A3M9M925-F1
#
_entry.id   AF-A0A3M9M925-F1
#
_cell.length_a   1.000
_cell.length_b   1.000
_cell.length_c   1.000
_cell.angle_alpha   90.00
_cell.angle_beta   90.00
_cell.angle_gamma   90.00
#
_symmetry.space_group_name_H-M   'P 1'
#
loop_
_entity.id
_entity.type
_entity.pdbx_description
1 polymer ?
#
loop_
_entity_poly.entity_id
_entity_poly.type
_entity_poly.pdbx_seq_one_letter_code
_entity_poly.pdbx_strand_id
1 'polypeptide(L)'
;MNAVDLLIYSAFAYSFIVGAISFSLQSELGNPLFFKRCLIASAISFTLGVVLELTNAFNLERGTAIIIMSISIIYLGYYYLLRMLFIAWKGTEPYITSSTSSIDGKPLNGYWTKYPKNRKVMWEDYLFSFAQGLIPIFTILALLFF
;
A
#
# COMPACT_ATOMS: atom_id res chain seq x y z
N MET A 1 6.95 -1.33 32.08
CA MET A 1 7.09 -0.84 30.70
C MET A 1 7.34 0.65 30.79
N ASN A 2 8.47 1.13 30.30
CA ASN A 2 8.84 2.54 30.44
C ASN A 2 8.07 3.39 29.41
N ALA A 3 7.94 4.69 29.66
CA ALA A 3 7.22 5.61 28.75
C ALA A 3 7.81 5.61 27.33
N VAL A 4 9.13 5.42 27.23
CA VAL A 4 9.86 5.31 25.95
C VAL A 4 9.44 4.05 25.18
N ASP A 5 9.39 2.90 25.86
CA ASP A 5 8.95 1.64 25.24
C ASP A 5 7.51 1.75 24.72
N LEU A 6 6.62 2.35 25.51
CA LEU A 6 5.23 2.56 25.11
C LEU A 6 5.15 3.39 23.82
N LEU A 7 5.94 4.46 23.71
CA LEU A 7 5.96 5.34 22.54
C LEU A 7 6.48 4.61 21.29
N ILE A 8 7.54 3.82 21.46
CA ILE A 8 8.15 3.00 20.41
C ILE A 8 7.15 1.97 19.87
N TYR A 9 6.50 1.20 20.75
CA TYR A 9 5.49 0.21 20.34
C TYR A 9 4.26 0.87 19.71
N SER A 10 3.87 2.07 20.18
CA SER A 10 2.78 2.84 19.59
C SER A 10 3.11 3.28 18.15
N ALA A 11 4.36 3.69 17.89
CA ALA A 11 4.82 4.03 16.55
C ALA A 11 4.78 2.82 15.60
N PHE A 12 5.19 1.64 16.08
CA PHE A 12 5.08 0.40 15.33
C PHE A 12 3.63 0.02 15.04
N ALA A 13 2.75 0.07 16.04
CA ALA A 13 1.32 -0.20 15.88
C ALA A 13 0.69 0.76 14.86
N TYR A 14 1.05 2.04 14.89
CA TYR A 14 0.63 3.02 13.91
C TYR A 14 1.03 2.62 12.49
N SER A 15 2.28 2.22 12.26
CA SER A 15 2.74 1.74 10.95
C SER A 15 1.89 0.57 10.43
N PHE A 16 1.64 -0.42 11.29
CA PHE A 16 0.80 -1.58 10.93
C PHE A 16 -0.63 -1.17 10.57
N ILE A 17 -1.23 -0.25 11.33
CA ILE A 17 -2.58 0.26 11.03
C ILE A 17 -2.59 0.96 9.68
N VAL A 18 -1.60 1.82 9.40
CA VAL A 18 -1.52 2.54 8.13
C VAL A 18 -1.38 1.56 6.96
N GLY A 19 -0.47 0.58 7.06
CA GLY A 19 -0.30 -0.46 6.04
C GLY A 19 -1.56 -1.30 5.83
N ALA A 20 -2.23 -1.72 6.91
CA ALA A 20 -3.47 -2.49 6.86
C ALA A 20 -4.60 -1.71 6.18
N ILE A 21 -4.75 -0.41 6.49
CA ILE A 21 -5.74 0.45 5.87
C ILE A 21 -5.45 0.61 4.38
N SER A 22 -4.21 0.90 4.00
CA SER A 22 -3.83 1.09 2.59
C SER A 22 -4.04 -0.18 1.77
N PHE A 23 -3.75 -1.35 2.34
CA PHE A 23 -3.97 -2.64 1.69
C PHE A 23 -5.46 -3.01 1.60
N SER A 24 -6.21 -2.85 2.70
CA SER A 24 -7.62 -3.27 2.76
C SER A 24 -8.53 -2.38 1.90
N LEU A 25 -8.20 -1.09 1.79
CA LEU A 25 -8.95 -0.10 1.01
C LEU A 25 -8.26 0.23 -0.31
N GLN A 26 -7.68 -0.78 -0.95
CA GLN A 26 -6.97 -0.62 -2.23
C GLN A 26 -7.83 -0.03 -3.36
N SER A 27 -9.15 -0.30 -3.36
CA SER A 27 -10.09 0.33 -4.31
C SER A 27 -10.24 1.84 -4.12
N GLU A 28 -9.88 2.36 -2.94
CA GLU A 28 -9.93 3.79 -2.62
C GLU A 28 -8.71 4.57 -3.03
N LEU A 29 -7.63 3.90 -3.41
CA LEU A 29 -6.39 4.55 -3.82
C LEU A 29 -6.54 5.35 -5.12
N GLY A 30 -7.60 5.11 -5.88
CA GLY A 30 -7.99 5.94 -7.02
C GLY A 30 -8.51 7.33 -6.62
N ASN A 31 -8.97 7.52 -5.38
CA ASN A 31 -9.38 8.82 -4.88
C ASN A 31 -8.16 9.64 -4.45
N PRO A 32 -7.93 10.83 -5.01
CA PRO A 32 -6.73 11.62 -4.74
C PRO A 32 -6.64 12.10 -3.29
N LEU A 33 -7.77 12.36 -2.62
CA LEU A 33 -7.79 12.78 -1.22
C LEU A 33 -7.43 11.62 -0.29
N PHE A 34 -7.97 10.43 -0.57
CA PHE A 34 -7.64 9.23 0.20
C PHE A 34 -6.17 8.84 0.01
N PHE A 35 -5.71 8.77 -1.24
CA PHE A 35 -4.31 8.48 -1.58
C PHE A 35 -3.35 9.46 -0.89
N LYS A 36 -3.62 10.77 -0.94
CA LYS A 36 -2.81 11.79 -0.27
C LYS A 36 -2.73 11.57 1.24
N ARG A 37 -3.84 11.22 1.90
CA ARG A 37 -3.87 10.94 3.34
C ARG A 37 -3.03 9.71 3.69
N CYS A 38 -3.19 8.62 2.93
CA CYS A 38 -2.38 7.40 3.10
C CYS A 38 -0.90 7.69 2.87
N LEU A 39 -0.55 8.49 1.86
CA LEU A 39 0.83 8.86 1.56
C LEU A 39 1.46 9.67 2.70
N ILE A 40 0.76 10.66 3.25
CA ILE A 40 1.23 11.45 4.39
C ILE A 40 1.44 10.55 5.61
N ALA A 41 0.46 9.70 5.95
CA ALA A 41 0.56 8.77 7.07
C ALA A 41 1.74 7.79 6.90
N SER A 42 1.96 7.31 5.68
CA SER A 42 3.07 6.41 5.35
C SER A 42 4.42 7.11 5.42
N ALA A 43 4.51 8.38 5.00
CA ALA A 43 5.72 9.19 5.11
C ALA A 43 6.07 9.48 6.59
N ILE A 44 5.06 9.74 7.44
CA ILE A 44 5.26 9.88 8.89
C ILE A 44 5.80 8.57 9.47
N SER A 45 5.17 7.44 9.14
CA SER A 45 5.62 6.11 9.57
C SER A 45 7.07 5.84 9.16
N PHE A 46 7.40 6.07 7.89
CA PHE A 46 8.76 5.92 7.38
C PHE A 46 9.77 6.78 8.14
N THR A 47 9.45 8.06 8.37
CA THR A 47 10.32 8.99 9.10
C THR A 47 10.55 8.52 10.54
N LEU A 48 9.51 8.02 11.21
CA LEU A 48 9.65 7.43 12.55
C LEU A 48 10.54 6.18 12.51
N GLY A 49 10.41 5.34 11.49
CA GLY A 49 11.29 4.17 11.30
C GLY A 49 12.76 4.56 11.18
N VAL A 50 13.07 5.59 10.39
CA VAL A 50 14.43 6.12 10.27
C VAL A 50 14.96 6.60 11.62
N VAL A 51 14.17 7.35 12.39
CA VAL A 51 14.57 7.83 13.73
C VAL A 51 14.80 6.67 14.70
N LEU A 52 13.93 5.67 14.70
CA LEU A 52 14.04 4.49 15.58
C LEU A 52 15.25 3.63 15.24
N GLU A 53 15.59 3.50 13.97
CA GLU A 53 16.79 2.80 13.52
C GLU A 53 18.06 3.56 13.92
N LEU A 54 18.13 4.87 13.67
CA LEU A 54 19.30 5.69 14.03
C LEU A 54 19.56 5.73 15.53
N THR A 55 18.52 5.59 16.34
CA THR A 55 18.62 5.56 17.80
C THR A 55 18.88 4.15 18.36
N ASN A 56 18.92 3.11 17.52
CA ASN A 56 18.96 1.70 17.90
C ASN A 56 17.90 1.37 18.98
N ALA A 57 16.69 1.90 18.80
CA ALA A 57 15.61 1.78 19.78
C ALA A 57 15.11 0.33 19.95
N PHE A 58 15.41 -0.54 18.99
CA PHE A 58 15.11 -1.97 19.02
C PHE A 58 16.39 -2.81 18.91
N ASN A 59 16.40 -3.95 19.61
CA ASN A 59 17.33 -5.06 19.33
C ASN A 59 16.80 -5.90 18.15
N LEU A 60 16.64 -5.26 17.00
CA LEU A 60 16.36 -5.94 15.73
C LEU A 60 17.60 -5.93 14.85
N GLU A 61 17.63 -6.80 13.83
CA GLU A 61 18.66 -6.72 12.79
C GLU A 61 18.58 -5.36 12.08
N ARG A 62 19.75 -4.78 11.76
CA ARG A 62 19.83 -3.45 11.15
C ARG A 62 18.98 -3.36 9.89
N GLY A 63 18.20 -2.29 9.77
CA GLY A 63 17.30 -2.01 8.66
C GLY A 63 15.90 -2.60 8.81
N THR A 64 15.70 -3.57 9.70
CA THR A 64 14.40 -4.24 9.87
C THR A 64 13.31 -3.26 10.29
N ALA A 65 13.61 -2.35 11.23
CA ALA A 65 12.63 -1.39 11.71
C ALA A 65 12.23 -0.41 10.60
N ILE A 66 13.20 0.07 9.81
CA ILE A 66 12.93 0.92 8.64
C ILE A 66 12.04 0.17 7.64
N ILE A 67 12.38 -1.07 7.29
CA ILE A 67 11.63 -1.84 6.29
C ILE A 67 10.17 -2.05 6.74
N ILE A 68 9.95 -2.49 7.98
CA ILE A 68 8.60 -2.68 8.53
C ILE A 68 7.82 -1.36 8.50
N MET A 69 8.46 -0.25 8.86
CA MET A 69 7.81 1.07 8.83
C MET A 69 7.65 1.67 7.43
N SER A 70 8.29 1.06 6.43
CA SER A 70 8.21 1.40 5.00
C SER A 70 7.14 0.61 4.24
N ILE A 71 6.54 -0.43 4.83
CA ILE A 71 5.59 -1.33 4.13
C ILE A 71 4.52 -0.54 3.37
N SER A 72 3.89 0.44 4.05
CA SER A 72 2.83 1.22 3.45
C SER A 72 3.32 2.13 2.32
N ILE A 73 4.48 2.80 2.49
CA ILE A 73 5.00 3.69 1.43
C ILE A 73 5.48 2.89 0.21
N ILE A 74 6.05 1.71 0.42
CA ILE A 74 6.42 0.77 -0.65
C ILE A 74 5.16 0.33 -1.40
N TYR A 75 4.12 -0.08 -0.69
CA TYR A 75 2.85 -0.49 -1.29
C TYR A 75 2.19 0.62 -2.12
N LEU A 76 2.16 1.85 -1.60
CA LEU A 76 1.64 3.02 -2.32
C LEU A 76 2.51 3.42 -3.51
N GLY A 77 3.84 3.26 -3.39
CA GLY A 77 4.79 3.48 -4.48
C GLY A 77 4.53 2.53 -5.65
N TYR A 78 4.35 1.24 -5.37
CA TYR A 78 3.98 0.26 -6.39
C TYR A 78 2.60 0.51 -6.98
N TYR A 79 1.61 0.94 -6.17
CA TYR A 79 0.30 1.33 -6.69
C TYR A 79 0.43 2.39 -7.78
N TYR A 80 1.16 3.46 -7.47
CA TYR A 80 1.35 4.56 -8.39
C TYR A 80 2.12 4.13 -9.65
N LEU A 81 3.22 3.39 -9.47
CA LEU A 81 4.08 2.93 -10.55
C LEU A 81 3.34 1.95 -11.49
N LEU A 82 2.68 0.94 -10.94
CA LEU A 82 1.92 -0.02 -11.72
C LEU A 82 0.75 0.65 -12.42
N ARG A 83 0.03 1.58 -11.76
CA ARG A 83 -1.05 2.32 -12.40
C ARG A 83 -0.55 3.11 -13.60
N MET A 84 0.59 3.78 -13.47
CA MET A 84 1.22 4.53 -14.56
C MET A 84 1.63 3.60 -15.73
N LEU A 85 2.25 2.45 -15.43
CA LEU A 85 2.65 1.47 -16.45
C LEU A 85 1.44 0.88 -17.18
N PHE A 86 0.37 0.54 -16.45
CA PHE A 86 -0.85 0.01 -17.04
C PHE A 86 -1.56 1.04 -17.92
N ILE A 87 -1.64 2.30 -17.49
CA ILE A 87 -2.18 3.38 -18.32
C ILE A 87 -1.33 3.58 -19.58
N ALA A 88 -0.01 3.57 -19.47
CA ALA A 88 0.88 3.68 -20.62
C ALA A 88 0.72 2.50 -21.60
N TRP A 89 0.47 1.30 -21.09
CA TRP A 89 0.31 0.10 -21.91
C TRP A 89 -1.07 -0.01 -22.57
N LYS A 90 -2.16 0.30 -21.85
CA LYS A 90 -3.54 0.04 -22.29
C LYS A 90 -4.34 1.28 -22.65
N GLY A 91 -3.87 2.46 -22.26
CA GLY A 91 -4.55 3.74 -22.49
C GLY A 91 -5.76 3.98 -21.58
N THR A 92 -6.03 3.11 -20.60
CA THR A 92 -7.15 3.25 -19.66
C THR A 92 -6.70 3.01 -18.22
N GLU A 93 -7.39 3.63 -17.27
CA GLU A 93 -7.15 3.37 -15.85
C GLU A 93 -7.57 1.95 -15.47
N PRO A 94 -6.70 1.19 -14.76
CA PRO A 94 -7.05 -0.14 -14.30
C PRO A 94 -8.05 -0.08 -13.15
N TYR A 95 -8.94 -1.06 -13.10
CA TYR A 95 -9.86 -1.25 -11.97
C TYR A 95 -9.26 -2.20 -10.94
N ILE A 96 -9.49 -1.89 -9.67
CA ILE A 96 -9.20 -2.85 -8.59
C ILE A 96 -10.31 -3.90 -8.61
N THR A 97 -9.93 -5.13 -8.92
CA THR A 97 -10.81 -6.30 -8.92
C THR A 97 -10.79 -7.00 -7.56
N SER A 98 -11.83 -7.78 -7.29
CA SER A 98 -11.95 -8.65 -6.12
C SER A 98 -12.42 -10.04 -6.53
N SER A 99 -12.51 -10.96 -5.56
CA SER A 99 -13.05 -12.31 -5.77
C SER A 99 -14.49 -12.35 -6.30
N THR A 100 -15.26 -11.27 -6.13
CA THR A 100 -16.64 -11.16 -6.64
C THR A 100 -16.74 -10.43 -7.97
N SER A 101 -15.63 -9.91 -8.49
CA SER A 101 -15.60 -9.31 -9.83
C SER A 101 -15.70 -10.39 -10.88
N SER A 102 -16.36 -10.09 -12.00
CA SER A 102 -16.38 -10.94 -13.20
C SER A 102 -15.87 -10.16 -14.41
N ILE A 103 -15.16 -10.84 -15.32
CA ILE A 103 -14.87 -10.30 -16.66
C ILE A 103 -16.20 -9.93 -17.32
N ASP A 104 -16.21 -8.80 -18.03
CA ASP A 104 -17.40 -8.15 -18.61
C ASP A 104 -18.43 -7.63 -17.58
N GLY A 105 -18.18 -7.80 -16.28
CA GLY A 105 -18.98 -7.26 -15.20
C GLY A 105 -18.79 -5.75 -15.01
N LYS A 106 -19.63 -5.16 -14.16
CA LYS A 106 -19.46 -3.78 -13.71
C LYS A 106 -18.34 -3.71 -12.66
N PRO A 107 -17.51 -2.65 -12.66
CA PRO A 107 -16.48 -2.48 -11.65
C PRO A 107 -17.11 -2.33 -10.26
N LEU A 108 -16.45 -2.91 -9.26
CA LEU A 108 -16.80 -2.70 -7.85
C LEU A 108 -16.30 -1.31 -7.45
N ASN A 109 -17.24 -0.42 -7.13
CA ASN A 109 -16.88 0.88 -6.58
C ASN A 109 -16.33 0.73 -5.16
N GLY A 110 -15.44 1.65 -4.79
CA GLY A 110 -15.14 1.91 -3.40
C GLY A 110 -16.30 2.62 -2.69
N TYR A 111 -16.21 2.71 -1.37
CA TYR A 111 -16.93 3.65 -0.52
C TYR A 111 -16.82 5.11 -1.01
N TRP A 112 -15.63 5.57 -1.43
CA TRP A 112 -15.41 6.94 -1.89
C TRP A 112 -15.02 7.05 -3.36
N THR A 113 -14.43 6.00 -3.93
CA THR A 113 -14.01 5.96 -5.34
C THR A 113 -15.10 5.37 -6.22
N LYS A 114 -15.56 6.15 -7.20
CA LYS A 114 -16.54 5.69 -8.19
C LYS A 114 -15.84 5.49 -9.53
N TYR A 115 -15.75 4.23 -9.96
CA TYR A 115 -15.27 3.91 -11.28
C TYR A 115 -16.31 4.31 -12.36
N PRO A 116 -15.85 4.64 -13.58
CA PRO A 116 -16.74 4.92 -14.71
C PRO A 116 -17.72 3.77 -14.96
N LYS A 117 -19.02 4.08 -15.02
CA LYS A 117 -20.09 3.07 -15.23
C LYS A 117 -20.07 2.42 -16.61
N ASN A 118 -19.35 3.01 -17.56
CA ASN A 118 -19.45 2.69 -18.99
C ASN A 118 -18.38 1.69 -19.46
N ARG A 119 -17.33 1.44 -18.66
CA ARG A 119 -16.29 0.45 -18.96
C ARG A 119 -16.50 -0.77 -18.08
N LYS A 120 -16.44 -1.94 -18.71
CA LYS A 120 -16.52 -3.24 -18.05
C LYS A 120 -15.17 -3.66 -17.49
N VAL A 121 -15.18 -4.55 -16.50
CA VAL A 121 -13.96 -5.20 -16.00
C VAL A 121 -13.37 -6.09 -17.09
N MET A 122 -12.08 -5.90 -17.37
CA MET A 122 -11.33 -6.71 -18.32
C MET A 122 -10.31 -7.60 -17.60
N TRP A 123 -9.76 -8.59 -18.30
CA TRP A 123 -8.75 -9.50 -17.73
C TRP A 123 -7.50 -8.74 -17.25
N GLU A 124 -7.15 -7.62 -17.89
CA GLU A 124 -6.02 -6.78 -17.48
C GLU A 124 -6.22 -6.15 -16.12
N ASP A 125 -7.45 -5.88 -15.70
CA ASP A 125 -7.74 -5.34 -14.38
C ASP A 125 -7.41 -6.38 -13.28
N TYR A 126 -7.61 -7.67 -13.56
CA TYR A 126 -7.16 -8.74 -12.68
C TYR A 126 -5.63 -8.82 -12.62
N LEU A 127 -4.95 -8.68 -13.76
CA LEU A 127 -3.49 -8.65 -13.79
C LEU A 127 -2.94 -7.48 -12.97
N PHE A 128 -3.55 -6.30 -13.07
CA PHE A 128 -3.19 -5.14 -12.25
C PHE A 128 -3.39 -5.43 -10.76
N SER A 129 -4.57 -5.92 -10.35
CA SER A 129 -4.84 -6.25 -8.94
C SER A 129 -3.90 -7.32 -8.39
N PHE A 130 -3.58 -8.33 -9.19
CA PHE A 130 -2.64 -9.37 -8.83
C PHE A 130 -1.22 -8.83 -8.66
N ALA A 131 -0.75 -8.03 -9.62
CA ALA A 131 0.55 -7.37 -9.55
C ALA A 131 0.65 -6.42 -8.34
N GLN A 132 -0.40 -5.64 -8.09
CA GLN A 132 -0.49 -4.70 -6.98
C GLN A 132 -0.51 -5.40 -5.61
N GLY A 133 -1.02 -6.62 -5.52
CA GLY A 133 -0.94 -7.43 -4.32
C GLY A 133 0.44 -8.07 -4.14
N LEU A 134 0.93 -8.78 -5.16
CA LEU A 134 2.11 -9.64 -5.01
C LEU A 134 3.44 -8.88 -5.06
N ILE A 135 3.61 -7.93 -5.97
CA ILE A 135 4.91 -7.28 -6.17
C ILE A 135 5.37 -6.56 -4.88
N PRO A 136 4.52 -5.80 -4.18
CA PRO A 136 4.91 -5.19 -2.91
C PRO A 136 5.26 -6.24 -1.85
N ILE A 137 4.47 -7.32 -1.73
CA ILE A 137 4.71 -8.39 -0.74
C ILE A 137 6.08 -9.03 -0.99
N PHE A 138 6.37 -9.45 -2.22
CA PHE A 138 7.66 -10.06 -2.55
C PHE A 138 8.82 -9.10 -2.37
N THR A 139 8.62 -7.80 -2.66
CA THR A 139 9.66 -6.79 -2.45
C THR A 139 9.97 -6.62 -0.96
N ILE A 140 8.95 -6.53 -0.11
CA ILE A 140 9.13 -6.41 1.34
C ILE A 140 9.81 -7.66 1.89
N LEU A 141 9.38 -8.85 1.50
CA LEU A 141 10.01 -10.11 1.93
C LEU A 141 11.46 -10.17 1.46
N ALA A 142 11.75 -9.80 0.20
CA ALA A 142 13.11 -9.77 -0.31
C ALA A 142 14.00 -8.83 0.51
N LEU A 143 13.51 -7.62 0.84
CA LEU A 143 14.25 -6.66 1.66
C LEU A 143 14.47 -7.13 3.11
N LEU A 144 13.59 -7.97 3.65
CA LEU A 144 13.73 -8.51 5.00
C LEU A 144 14.70 -9.70 5.07
N PHE A 145 14.90 -10.43 3.97
CA PHE A 145 15.69 -11.66 3.96
C PHE A 145 17.04 -11.54 3.23
N PHE A 146 17.29 -10.46 2.48
CA PHE A 146 18.51 -10.22 1.70
C PHE A 146 19.05 -8.81 1.94
#